data_AF-E9F6F6-F1
#
_entry.id   AF-E9F6F6-F1
#
_cell.length_a   1.000
_cell.length_b   1.000
_cell.length_c   1.000
_cell.angle_alpha   90.00
_cell.angle_beta   90.00
_cell.angle_gamma   90.00
#
_symmetry.space_group_name_H-M   'P 1'
#
loop_
_entity.id
_entity.type
_entity.pdbx_description
1 polymer ?
#
loop_
_entity_poly.entity_id
_entity_poly.type
_entity_poly.pdbx_seq_one_letter_code
_entity_poly.pdbx_strand_id
1 'polypeptide(L)'
;MLRAAVTLLSASLGAITATAQATAGGDPASLDAITATAQATAGGDPASLDAITATAQATAGGDPASLDAITATAQATAGGDPASLDAITSTPQATTGGDFDITGAQLYPEKCVFDSKRDVMYCSELYESKIAVIDLKTKTIVKTIDFPGLSGDPDYHASGVLIQGEDRLISSINTGAAFESYGKNITGINYLLITDLETGKEKARVNVTAVTNGAYGGPQDFATDTCGNIYEVFTYPGAIIKVTPSLKVIPWYLSDETNTTKAGFTGIASKGNMLLTSNQQQGGKIIRFNAHNKTGDPFEVPLANNGMLGGFLDGILLPAKYNGTVLLVTSSRKGTTVIESKDGEWNSAEILGIVPNPHWENERGFSTQTFDRADRIYQMFEWFGDSRAPAYLNGLSGNRTVFPFQDITDAVDKLVSKGASEALQAC
;
A
#
# COMPACT_ATOMS: atom_id res chain seq x y z
N MET A 1 27.78 -14.72 10.88
CA MET A 1 26.43 -14.91 11.44
C MET A 1 26.32 -16.35 11.93
N LEU A 2 25.99 -16.55 13.20
CA LEU A 2 25.75 -17.89 13.76
C LEU A 2 24.30 -18.29 13.43
N ARG A 3 24.12 -19.37 12.68
CA ARG A 3 22.81 -19.98 12.37
C ARG A 3 22.78 -21.37 12.99
N ALA A 4 21.66 -21.74 13.62
CA ALA A 4 21.45 -23.08 14.13
C ALA A 4 20.34 -23.76 13.34
N ALA A 5 20.64 -24.94 12.79
CA ALA A 5 19.67 -25.81 12.13
C ALA A 5 19.83 -27.21 12.71
N VAL A 6 18.74 -27.78 13.22
CA VAL A 6 18.71 -29.15 13.75
C VAL A 6 17.65 -29.94 12.99
N THR A 7 18.02 -31.13 12.54
CA THR A 7 17.13 -32.07 11.86
C THR A 7 17.52 -33.47 12.30
N LEU A 8 16.75 -34.11 13.18
CA LEU A 8 17.09 -35.44 13.75
C LEU A 8 15.87 -36.16 14.33
N LEU A 9 15.89 -37.50 14.23
CA LEU A 9 14.94 -38.47 14.80
C LEU A 9 15.20 -38.72 16.31
N SER A 10 15.29 -37.67 17.13
CA SER A 10 15.34 -37.84 18.60
C SER A 10 13.93 -37.75 19.19
N ALA A 11 13.67 -38.55 20.23
CA ALA A 11 12.36 -38.57 20.88
C ALA A 11 11.97 -37.22 21.50
N SER A 12 12.95 -36.42 21.92
CA SER A 12 12.74 -35.04 22.38
C SER A 12 13.87 -34.13 21.90
N LEU A 13 13.55 -32.87 21.62
CA LEU A 13 14.51 -31.79 21.40
C LEU A 13 14.35 -30.75 22.52
N GLY A 14 15.47 -30.38 23.14
CA GLY A 14 15.50 -29.23 24.05
C GLY A 14 15.48 -27.89 23.31
N ALA A 15 15.65 -26.79 24.05
CA ALA A 15 15.63 -25.45 23.49
C ALA A 15 16.72 -25.22 22.41
N ILE A 16 16.32 -24.68 21.27
CA ILE A 16 17.20 -24.23 20.19
C ILE A 16 17.31 -22.70 20.24
N THR A 17 18.52 -22.20 20.45
CA THR A 17 18.78 -20.75 20.52
C THR A 17 19.82 -20.34 19.49
N ALA A 18 19.53 -19.31 18.70
CA ALA A 18 20.48 -18.74 17.75
C ALA A 18 20.44 -17.22 17.72
N THR A 19 21.57 -16.59 17.39
CA THR A 19 21.67 -15.12 17.39
C THR A 19 20.98 -14.48 16.17
N ALA A 20 20.73 -15.23 15.09
CA ALA A 20 20.10 -14.69 13.88
C ALA A 20 18.91 -15.55 13.44
N GLN A 21 19.15 -16.82 13.12
CA GLN A 21 18.12 -17.74 12.64
C GLN A 21 18.22 -19.07 13.37
N ALA A 22 17.08 -19.55 13.88
CA ALA A 22 16.92 -20.88 14.46
C ALA A 22 15.83 -21.63 13.71
N THR A 23 16.15 -22.82 13.23
CA THR A 23 15.19 -23.70 12.55
C THR A 23 15.24 -25.09 13.15
N ALA A 24 14.07 -25.60 13.55
CA ALA A 24 13.86 -27.00 13.85
C ALA A 24 13.06 -27.65 12.72
N GLY A 25 13.47 -28.85 12.31
CA GLY A 25 12.72 -29.68 11.36
C GLY A 25 12.62 -31.13 11.83
N GLY A 26 11.51 -31.80 11.49
CA GLY A 26 11.21 -33.19 11.84
C GLY A 26 10.09 -33.32 12.86
N ASP A 27 9.74 -34.56 13.24
CA ASP A 27 8.57 -34.86 14.08
C ASP A 27 8.99 -35.46 15.44
N PRO A 28 9.66 -34.69 16.33
CA PRO A 28 10.00 -35.16 17.66
C PRO A 28 8.73 -35.32 18.52
N ALA A 29 8.78 -36.14 19.57
CA ALA A 29 7.64 -36.23 20.49
C ALA A 29 7.45 -34.95 21.31
N SER A 30 8.51 -34.19 21.57
CA SER A 30 8.43 -32.85 22.17
C SER A 30 9.55 -31.93 21.69
N LEU A 31 9.25 -30.63 21.60
CA LEU A 31 10.21 -29.56 21.37
C LEU A 31 9.95 -28.41 22.35
N ASP A 32 10.90 -28.13 23.26
CA ASP A 32 10.70 -27.15 24.33
C ASP A 32 10.55 -25.72 23.78
N ALA A 33 11.58 -25.17 23.12
CA ALA A 33 11.53 -23.81 22.59
C ALA A 33 12.44 -23.57 21.39
N ILE A 34 12.03 -22.67 20.50
CA ILE A 34 12.90 -22.09 19.46
C ILE A 34 13.00 -20.59 19.69
N THR A 35 14.21 -20.08 19.89
CA THR A 35 14.47 -18.66 20.11
C THR A 35 15.51 -18.13 19.13
N ALA A 36 15.19 -17.05 18.42
CA ALA A 36 16.14 -16.34 17.58
C ALA A 36 15.90 -14.85 17.52
N THR A 37 16.95 -14.05 17.35
CA THR A 37 16.76 -12.59 17.26
C THR A 37 16.03 -12.16 15.99
N ALA A 38 16.32 -12.76 14.82
CA ALA A 38 15.65 -12.37 13.58
C ALA A 38 14.50 -13.33 13.22
N GLN A 39 14.78 -14.61 13.00
CA GLN A 39 13.77 -15.57 12.56
C GLN A 39 13.83 -16.89 13.33
N ALA A 40 12.70 -17.31 13.88
CA ALA A 40 12.53 -18.62 14.51
C ALA A 40 11.46 -19.41 13.74
N THR A 41 11.81 -20.62 13.31
CA THR A 41 10.92 -21.47 12.52
C THR A 41 10.90 -22.89 13.08
N ALA A 42 9.71 -23.37 13.43
CA ALA A 42 9.46 -24.80 13.65
C ALA A 42 8.78 -25.38 12.40
N GLY A 43 9.38 -26.40 11.80
CA GLY A 43 8.74 -27.22 10.77
C GLY A 43 8.63 -28.68 11.23
N GLY A 44 7.66 -29.41 10.69
CA GLY A 44 7.29 -30.77 11.13
C GLY A 44 6.15 -30.77 12.15
N ASP A 45 5.71 -31.97 12.55
CA ASP A 45 4.49 -32.21 13.33
C ASP A 45 4.83 -32.79 14.72
N PRO A 46 5.46 -32.02 15.63
CA PRO A 46 5.76 -32.53 16.96
C PRO A 46 4.48 -32.74 17.77
N ALA A 47 4.46 -33.73 18.65
CA ALA A 47 3.29 -33.93 19.51
C ALA A 47 3.09 -32.77 20.51
N SER A 48 4.16 -32.10 20.95
CA SER A 48 4.08 -30.84 21.69
C SER A 48 5.20 -29.86 21.33
N LEU A 49 4.85 -28.58 21.27
CA LEU A 49 5.77 -27.46 21.10
C LEU A 49 5.44 -26.34 22.09
N ASP A 50 6.32 -26.04 23.04
CA ASP A 50 5.97 -25.05 24.07
C ASP A 50 6.05 -23.62 23.52
N ALA A 51 7.18 -23.19 22.93
CA ALA A 51 7.31 -21.81 22.45
C ALA A 51 8.16 -21.58 21.20
N ILE A 52 7.70 -20.67 20.33
CA ILE A 52 8.51 -20.06 19.27
C ILE A 52 8.61 -18.57 19.54
N THR A 53 9.83 -18.05 19.72
CA THR A 53 10.08 -16.63 20.00
C THR A 53 11.09 -16.05 19.02
N ALA A 54 10.73 -14.94 18.37
CA ALA A 54 11.69 -14.13 17.62
C ALA A 54 11.40 -12.64 17.66
N THR A 55 12.42 -11.79 17.51
CA THR A 55 12.15 -10.35 17.44
C THR A 55 11.48 -9.98 16.12
N ALA A 56 11.96 -10.43 14.96
CA ALA A 56 11.31 -10.10 13.68
C ALA A 56 10.17 -11.07 13.33
N GLN A 57 10.47 -12.34 13.04
CA GLN A 57 9.46 -13.30 12.58
C GLN A 57 9.52 -14.64 13.31
N ALA A 58 8.37 -15.07 13.84
CA ALA A 58 8.18 -16.41 14.41
C ALA A 58 7.16 -17.18 13.57
N THR A 59 7.49 -18.41 13.17
CA THR A 59 6.62 -19.23 12.33
C THR A 59 6.57 -20.68 12.80
N ALA A 60 5.35 -21.18 13.04
CA ALA A 60 5.07 -22.61 13.17
C ALA A 60 4.49 -23.11 11.84
N GLY A 61 5.20 -23.99 11.14
CA GLY A 61 4.84 -24.43 9.78
C GLY A 61 4.23 -25.83 9.66
N GLY A 62 4.12 -26.60 10.75
CA GLY A 62 3.46 -27.92 10.77
C GLY A 62 2.23 -27.94 11.68
N ASP A 63 1.67 -29.14 11.89
CA ASP A 63 0.44 -29.42 12.65
C ASP A 63 0.76 -30.07 14.02
N PRO A 64 1.34 -29.34 14.99
CA PRO A 64 1.58 -29.91 16.29
C PRO A 64 0.26 -30.22 17.01
N ALA A 65 0.22 -31.30 17.77
CA ALA A 65 -0.98 -31.62 18.54
C ALA A 65 -1.25 -30.60 19.67
N SER A 66 -0.20 -29.93 20.18
CA SER A 66 -0.29 -28.81 21.12
C SER A 66 0.80 -27.77 20.85
N LEU A 67 0.40 -26.49 20.83
CA LEU A 67 1.30 -25.34 20.72
C LEU A 67 0.95 -24.28 21.77
N ASP A 68 1.85 -24.01 22.74
CA ASP A 68 1.51 -23.07 23.82
C ASP A 68 1.65 -21.61 23.37
N ALA A 69 2.77 -21.22 22.74
CA ALA A 69 2.98 -19.83 22.33
C ALA A 69 3.78 -19.61 21.03
N ILE A 70 3.30 -18.68 20.20
CA ILE A 70 4.11 -18.00 19.17
C ILE A 70 4.22 -16.52 19.52
N THR A 71 5.45 -16.03 19.70
CA THR A 71 5.72 -14.63 20.04
C THR A 71 6.67 -13.99 19.04
N ALA A 72 6.26 -12.87 18.45
CA ALA A 72 7.16 -12.02 17.67
C ALA A 72 6.87 -10.52 17.75
N THR A 73 7.89 -9.68 17.56
CA THR A 73 7.67 -8.22 17.56
C THR A 73 7.14 -7.73 16.21
N ALA A 74 7.55 -8.29 15.07
CA ALA A 74 7.02 -7.86 13.77
C ALA A 74 5.90 -8.78 13.26
N GLN A 75 6.11 -10.10 13.23
CA GLN A 75 5.12 -11.02 12.66
C GLN A 75 5.18 -12.41 13.31
N ALA A 76 4.05 -12.87 13.86
CA ALA A 76 3.86 -14.22 14.37
C ALA A 76 2.85 -14.96 13.47
N THR A 77 3.21 -16.14 12.95
CA THR A 77 2.36 -16.91 12.03
C THR A 77 2.28 -18.36 12.47
N ALA A 78 1.07 -18.91 12.58
CA ALA A 78 0.80 -20.34 12.64
C ALA A 78 0.27 -20.77 11.26
N GLY A 79 0.99 -21.65 10.58
CA GLY A 79 0.66 -22.13 9.23
C GLY A 79 -0.07 -23.47 9.20
N GLY A 80 -0.16 -24.18 10.33
CA GLY A 80 -0.89 -25.44 10.49
C GLY A 80 -2.20 -25.30 11.27
N ASP A 81 -2.92 -26.42 11.45
CA ASP A 81 -4.16 -26.57 12.23
C ASP A 81 -3.88 -27.34 13.53
N PRO A 82 -3.22 -26.71 14.53
CA PRO A 82 -2.94 -27.38 15.79
C PRO A 82 -4.23 -27.70 16.53
N ALA A 83 -4.31 -28.90 17.12
CA ALA A 83 -5.49 -29.31 17.88
C ALA A 83 -5.73 -28.45 19.14
N SER A 84 -4.69 -27.78 19.66
CA SER A 84 -4.76 -26.81 20.75
C SER A 84 -3.71 -25.71 20.56
N LEU A 85 -4.14 -24.45 20.68
CA LEU A 85 -3.29 -23.25 20.59
C LEU A 85 -3.66 -22.26 21.70
N ASP A 86 -2.73 -21.99 22.62
CA ASP A 86 -3.00 -21.15 23.79
C ASP A 86 -2.83 -19.65 23.50
N ALA A 87 -1.76 -19.23 22.79
CA ALA A 87 -1.53 -17.82 22.47
C ALA A 87 -0.69 -17.56 21.21
N ILE A 88 -1.16 -16.64 20.36
CA ILE A 88 -0.32 -15.96 19.36
C ILE A 88 -0.22 -14.50 19.79
N THR A 89 0.99 -14.06 20.12
CA THR A 89 1.26 -12.69 20.54
C THR A 89 2.23 -12.03 19.57
N SER A 90 1.72 -11.16 18.72
CA SER A 90 2.55 -10.12 18.13
C SER A 90 2.47 -8.87 18.99
N THR A 91 3.60 -8.28 19.33
CA THR A 91 3.65 -6.91 19.86
C THR A 91 4.14 -6.03 18.73
N PRO A 92 3.27 -5.50 17.84
CA PRO A 92 3.66 -4.45 16.93
C PRO A 92 4.39 -3.39 17.76
N GLN A 93 5.55 -2.96 17.29
CA GLN A 93 6.23 -1.82 17.90
C GLN A 93 5.24 -0.66 17.86
N ALA A 94 4.59 -0.36 19.00
CA ALA A 94 3.62 0.72 19.12
C ALA A 94 4.34 1.99 18.67
N THR A 95 3.96 2.48 17.50
CA THR A 95 4.49 3.76 17.05
C THR A 95 3.83 4.82 17.93
N THR A 96 4.62 5.72 18.50
CA THR A 96 4.05 6.90 19.16
C THR A 96 3.30 7.67 18.08
N GLY A 97 1.97 7.56 18.08
CA GLY A 97 1.11 8.25 17.14
C GLY A 97 1.28 9.77 17.20
N GLY A 98 0.71 10.44 16.20
CA GLY A 98 0.71 11.88 16.08
C GLY A 98 1.28 12.36 14.74
N ASP A 99 0.87 13.57 14.38
CA ASP A 99 1.28 14.25 13.16
C ASP A 99 2.79 14.43 13.11
N PHE A 100 3.34 14.45 11.90
CA PHE A 100 4.73 14.78 11.68
C PHE A 100 4.93 15.53 10.37
N ASP A 101 5.97 16.36 10.34
CA ASP A 101 6.37 17.05 9.12
C ASP A 101 7.63 16.42 8.56
N ILE A 102 7.70 16.29 7.24
CA ILE A 102 8.94 16.01 6.53
C ILE A 102 9.53 17.31 6.02
N THR A 103 10.80 17.54 6.34
CA THR A 103 11.55 18.67 5.79
C THR A 103 12.35 18.19 4.58
N GLY A 104 12.02 18.74 3.41
CA GLY A 104 12.67 18.43 2.14
C GLY A 104 12.23 19.43 1.08
N ALA A 105 13.17 20.11 0.44
CA ALA A 105 12.85 20.87 -0.76
C ALA A 105 12.37 19.91 -1.85
N GLN A 106 11.46 20.34 -2.70
CA GLN A 106 11.00 19.58 -3.87
C GLN A 106 10.22 18.29 -3.57
N LEU A 107 9.88 18.00 -2.30
CA LEU A 107 9.24 16.73 -1.96
C LEU A 107 7.91 16.52 -2.68
N TYR A 108 6.96 17.47 -2.63
CA TYR A 108 5.66 17.40 -3.33
C TYR A 108 5.16 15.92 -3.47
N PRO A 109 4.73 15.32 -2.34
CA PRO A 109 4.43 13.90 -2.29
C PRO A 109 3.00 13.60 -2.76
N GLU A 110 2.89 13.04 -3.96
CA GLU A 110 1.62 12.48 -4.46
C GLU A 110 1.28 11.15 -3.78
N LYS A 111 2.29 10.29 -3.60
CA LYS A 111 2.12 8.93 -3.08
C LYS A 111 3.32 8.52 -2.23
N CYS A 112 3.05 7.89 -1.10
CA CYS A 112 4.07 7.35 -0.21
C CYS A 112 3.75 5.91 0.22
N VAL A 113 4.80 5.15 0.54
CA VAL A 113 4.71 3.82 1.13
C VAL A 113 5.79 3.63 2.19
N PHE A 114 5.44 2.99 3.30
CA PHE A 114 6.37 2.68 4.38
C PHE A 114 7.00 1.29 4.17
N ASP A 115 8.32 1.21 4.29
CA ASP A 115 9.08 -0.04 4.30
C ASP A 115 9.47 -0.39 5.73
N SER A 116 8.78 -1.37 6.32
CA SER A 116 9.06 -1.83 7.67
C SER A 116 10.39 -2.59 7.79
N LYS A 117 10.90 -3.20 6.71
CA LYS A 117 12.19 -3.92 6.70
C LYS A 117 13.34 -2.93 6.82
N ARG A 118 13.22 -1.78 6.15
CA ARG A 118 14.28 -0.74 6.11
C ARG A 118 14.04 0.42 7.06
N ASP A 119 12.84 0.53 7.65
CA ASP A 119 12.40 1.63 8.51
C ASP A 119 12.53 2.99 7.82
N VAL A 120 12.12 3.05 6.55
CA VAL A 120 12.11 4.26 5.72
C VAL A 120 10.76 4.40 5.01
N MET A 121 10.46 5.62 4.58
CA MET A 121 9.32 5.89 3.70
C MET A 121 9.83 6.22 2.30
N TYR A 122 9.20 5.66 1.28
CA TYR A 122 9.41 6.02 -0.11
C TYR A 122 8.26 6.90 -0.56
N CYS A 123 8.54 8.14 -0.94
CA CYS A 123 7.54 9.08 -1.45
C CYS A 123 7.91 9.50 -2.86
N SER A 124 6.92 9.71 -3.72
CA SER A 124 7.18 10.40 -4.97
C SER A 124 7.65 11.83 -4.71
N GLU A 125 8.58 12.30 -5.54
CA GLU A 125 8.85 13.71 -5.77
C GLU A 125 8.14 14.09 -7.07
N LEU A 126 6.89 14.54 -6.95
CA LEU A 126 5.96 14.62 -8.08
C LEU A 126 6.58 15.32 -9.28
N TYR A 127 7.06 16.55 -9.10
CA TYR A 127 7.56 17.37 -10.21
C TYR A 127 9.01 17.07 -10.61
N GLU A 128 9.81 16.47 -9.72
CA GLU A 128 11.19 16.09 -10.08
C GLU A 128 11.25 14.74 -10.80
N SER A 129 10.13 13.99 -10.82
CA SER A 129 10.04 12.64 -11.36
C SER A 129 11.08 11.70 -10.74
N LYS A 130 11.11 11.70 -9.40
CA LYS A 130 12.02 10.89 -8.56
C LYS A 130 11.25 10.25 -7.42
N ILE A 131 11.91 9.35 -6.71
CA ILE A 131 11.42 8.86 -5.41
C ILE A 131 12.34 9.33 -4.30
N ALA A 132 11.80 10.07 -3.33
CA ALA A 132 12.46 10.40 -2.07
C ALA A 132 12.50 9.18 -1.15
N VAL A 133 13.65 8.92 -0.54
CA VAL A 133 13.84 7.99 0.57
C VAL A 133 13.94 8.81 1.84
N ILE A 134 12.98 8.65 2.74
CA ILE A 134 12.83 9.45 3.94
C ILE A 134 13.11 8.59 5.17
N ASP A 135 14.03 9.06 6.02
CA ASP A 135 14.21 8.51 7.36
C ASP A 135 13.19 9.18 8.29
N LEU A 136 12.28 8.39 8.86
CA LEU A 136 11.24 8.89 9.76
C LEU A 136 11.76 9.28 11.16
N LYS A 137 12.97 8.85 11.54
CA LYS A 137 13.60 9.27 12.80
C LYS A 137 14.10 10.70 12.70
N THR A 138 14.74 11.04 11.59
CA THR A 138 15.24 12.40 11.33
C THR A 138 14.21 13.29 10.64
N LYS A 139 13.17 12.70 10.05
CA LYS A 139 12.11 13.37 9.28
C LYS A 139 12.63 14.16 8.08
N THR A 140 13.63 13.59 7.41
CA THR A 140 14.34 14.22 6.28
C THR A 140 14.54 13.24 5.13
N ILE A 141 14.65 13.78 3.93
CA ILE A 141 15.08 13.02 2.74
C ILE A 141 16.56 12.67 2.91
N VAL A 142 16.88 11.38 2.91
CA VAL A 142 18.26 10.88 3.07
C VAL A 142 18.89 10.46 1.75
N LYS A 143 18.07 10.19 0.73
CA LYS A 143 18.47 9.81 -0.63
C LYS A 143 17.31 10.00 -1.60
N THR A 144 17.61 10.17 -2.88
CA THR A 144 16.63 10.02 -3.98
C THR A 144 16.94 8.81 -4.85
N ILE A 145 15.92 8.28 -5.52
CA ILE A 145 16.04 7.32 -6.61
C ILE A 145 15.71 8.07 -7.90
N ASP A 146 16.71 8.21 -8.76
CA ASP A 146 16.59 8.87 -10.06
C ASP A 146 16.37 7.84 -11.17
N PHE A 147 15.63 8.25 -12.20
CA PHE A 147 15.31 7.48 -13.38
C PHE A 147 15.93 8.15 -14.61
N PRO A 148 17.00 7.56 -15.20
CA PRO A 148 17.70 8.16 -16.32
C PRO A 148 16.76 8.51 -17.48
N GLY A 149 16.84 9.77 -17.92
CA GLY A 149 16.02 10.33 -19.00
C GLY A 149 14.57 10.68 -18.62
N LEU A 150 14.18 10.54 -17.35
CA LEU A 150 12.86 10.92 -16.84
C LEU A 150 12.96 11.89 -15.66
N SER A 151 13.87 11.65 -14.71
CA SER A 151 14.07 12.55 -13.58
C SER A 151 14.64 13.90 -14.01
N GLY A 152 14.02 14.98 -13.52
CA GLY A 152 14.34 16.36 -13.90
C GLY A 152 13.83 16.77 -15.29
N ASP A 153 13.06 15.92 -15.97
CA ASP A 153 12.35 16.27 -17.20
C ASP A 153 10.97 16.86 -16.85
N PRO A 154 10.67 18.12 -17.27
CA PRO A 154 9.42 18.79 -16.93
C PRO A 154 8.16 18.12 -17.47
N ASP A 155 8.27 17.22 -18.45
CA ASP A 155 7.11 16.53 -19.01
C ASP A 155 6.61 15.40 -18.09
N TYR A 156 7.45 14.89 -17.18
CA TYR A 156 7.15 13.71 -16.38
C TYR A 156 6.89 14.04 -14.92
N HIS A 157 5.93 13.32 -14.34
CA HIS A 157 5.71 13.31 -12.90
C HIS A 157 5.89 11.92 -12.30
N ALA A 158 6.27 11.85 -11.03
CA ALA A 158 6.18 10.63 -10.22
C ALA A 158 4.85 10.62 -9.43
N SER A 159 3.90 9.77 -9.83
CA SER A 159 2.55 9.78 -9.26
C SER A 159 2.27 8.63 -8.30
N GLY A 160 2.80 7.44 -8.60
CA GLY A 160 2.50 6.23 -7.84
C GLY A 160 3.75 5.50 -7.35
N VAL A 161 3.64 4.90 -6.16
CA VAL A 161 4.70 4.18 -5.45
C VAL A 161 4.08 3.01 -4.68
N LEU A 162 4.65 1.80 -4.82
CA LEU A 162 4.27 0.61 -4.06
C LEU A 162 5.48 -0.28 -3.82
N ILE A 163 5.53 -0.94 -2.67
CA ILE A 163 6.46 -2.03 -2.41
C ILE A 163 5.75 -3.36 -2.71
N GLN A 164 6.38 -4.22 -3.52
CA GLN A 164 5.90 -5.58 -3.80
C GLN A 164 6.92 -6.61 -3.29
N GLY A 165 6.56 -7.37 -2.26
CA GLY A 165 7.51 -8.27 -1.60
C GLY A 165 8.60 -7.48 -0.86
N GLU A 166 9.78 -8.07 -0.66
CA GLU A 166 10.78 -7.46 0.23
C GLU A 166 11.63 -6.35 -0.39
N ASP A 167 11.95 -6.46 -1.69
CA ASP A 167 13.04 -5.70 -2.29
C ASP A 167 12.68 -5.09 -3.65
N ARG A 168 11.38 -4.96 -3.97
CA ARG A 168 10.90 -4.42 -5.23
C ARG A 168 10.03 -3.20 -4.99
N LEU A 169 10.52 -2.05 -5.43
CA LEU A 169 9.74 -0.81 -5.50
C LEU A 169 9.19 -0.65 -6.91
N ILE A 170 7.90 -0.41 -7.02
CA ILE A 170 7.22 -0.09 -8.28
C ILE A 170 6.92 1.41 -8.25
N SER A 171 7.18 2.09 -9.37
CA SER A 171 6.93 3.52 -9.53
C SER A 171 6.19 3.79 -10.83
N SER A 172 5.16 4.63 -10.78
CA SER A 172 4.52 5.18 -11.98
C SER A 172 5.13 6.53 -12.30
N ILE A 173 5.69 6.63 -13.50
CA ILE A 173 6.24 7.85 -14.06
C ILE A 173 5.41 8.23 -15.28
N ASN A 174 4.57 9.24 -15.11
CA ASN A 174 3.54 9.59 -16.07
C ASN A 174 3.85 10.92 -16.76
N THR A 175 3.21 11.19 -17.89
CA THR A 175 3.26 12.52 -18.50
C THR A 175 2.31 13.46 -17.74
N GLY A 176 2.85 14.53 -17.14
CA GLY A 176 2.12 15.44 -16.27
C GLY A 176 0.96 16.17 -16.96
N ALA A 177 1.05 16.34 -18.28
CA ALA A 177 0.07 17.05 -19.10
C ALA A 177 -1.38 16.54 -18.91
N ALA A 178 -1.58 15.25 -18.64
CA ALA A 178 -2.91 14.69 -18.39
C ALA A 178 -3.59 15.33 -17.17
N PHE A 179 -2.83 15.58 -16.10
CA PHE A 179 -3.34 16.17 -14.86
C PHE A 179 -3.41 17.69 -14.94
N GLU A 180 -2.38 18.34 -15.49
CA GLU A 180 -2.33 19.80 -15.63
C GLU A 180 -3.43 20.35 -16.55
N SER A 181 -3.82 19.55 -17.54
CA SER A 181 -4.87 19.92 -18.50
C SER A 181 -6.26 19.38 -18.15
N TYR A 182 -6.40 18.65 -17.04
CA TYR A 182 -7.63 17.96 -16.64
C TYR A 182 -8.18 17.06 -17.75
N GLY A 183 -7.31 16.21 -18.33
CA GLY A 183 -7.64 15.25 -19.37
C GLY A 183 -7.81 15.83 -20.78
N LYS A 184 -7.60 17.14 -20.98
CA LYS A 184 -7.66 17.76 -22.33
C LYS A 184 -6.47 17.35 -23.20
N ASN A 185 -5.31 17.12 -22.59
CA ASN A 185 -4.11 16.62 -23.22
C ASN A 185 -3.65 15.36 -22.50
N ILE A 186 -3.98 14.20 -23.06
CA ILE A 186 -3.53 12.89 -22.56
C ILE A 186 -2.40 12.30 -23.40
N THR A 187 -1.74 13.13 -24.24
CA THR A 187 -0.60 12.69 -25.04
C THR A 187 0.63 12.48 -24.18
N GLY A 188 1.58 11.68 -24.67
CA GLY A 188 2.81 11.35 -23.95
C GLY A 188 2.93 9.86 -23.66
N ILE A 189 4.12 9.46 -23.23
CA ILE A 189 4.42 8.07 -22.88
C ILE A 189 4.44 7.98 -21.36
N ASN A 190 3.76 6.98 -20.81
CA ASN A 190 3.77 6.70 -19.39
C ASN A 190 4.52 5.40 -19.14
N TYR A 191 5.25 5.37 -18.04
CA TYR A 191 6.11 4.24 -17.69
C TYR A 191 5.78 3.70 -16.31
N LEU A 192 5.75 2.38 -16.23
CA LEU A 192 5.86 1.66 -14.97
C LEU A 192 7.31 1.21 -14.81
N LEU A 193 7.95 1.61 -13.72
CA LEU A 193 9.33 1.29 -13.39
C LEU A 193 9.38 0.35 -12.21
N ILE A 194 10.37 -0.54 -12.23
CA ILE A 194 10.65 -1.50 -11.17
C ILE A 194 12.08 -1.28 -10.72
N THR A 195 12.25 -0.91 -9.46
CA THR A 195 13.54 -0.68 -8.81
C THR A 195 13.82 -1.79 -7.81
N ASP A 196 15.05 -2.29 -7.82
CA ASP A 196 15.57 -3.16 -6.79
C ASP A 196 16.02 -2.33 -5.59
N LEU A 197 15.42 -2.56 -4.43
CA LEU A 197 15.69 -1.79 -3.21
C LEU A 197 16.98 -2.18 -2.49
N GLU A 198 17.60 -3.32 -2.80
CA GLU A 198 18.93 -3.68 -2.26
C GLU A 198 20.04 -2.88 -2.95
N THR A 199 19.94 -2.77 -4.28
CA THR A 199 20.94 -2.13 -5.13
C THR A 199 20.61 -0.68 -5.44
N GLY A 200 19.35 -0.28 -5.29
CA GLY A 200 18.81 1.02 -5.69
C GLY A 200 18.79 1.24 -7.21
N LYS A 201 18.81 0.17 -8.02
CA LYS A 201 18.89 0.25 -9.48
C LYS A 201 17.57 -0.10 -10.15
N GLU A 202 17.27 0.60 -11.24
CA GLU A 202 16.18 0.24 -12.15
C GLU A 202 16.43 -1.15 -12.74
N LYS A 203 15.52 -2.08 -12.47
CA LYS A 203 15.51 -3.45 -13.03
C LYS A 203 14.72 -3.54 -14.32
N ALA A 204 13.64 -2.77 -14.43
CA ALA A 204 12.78 -2.79 -15.60
C ALA A 204 12.01 -1.49 -15.76
N ARG A 205 11.68 -1.18 -17.02
CA ARG A 205 10.87 -0.06 -17.44
C ARG A 205 9.91 -0.53 -18.51
N VAL A 206 8.63 -0.22 -18.33
CA VAL A 206 7.54 -0.73 -19.16
C VAL A 206 6.72 0.45 -19.67
N ASN A 207 6.59 0.59 -21.00
CA ASN A 207 5.69 1.56 -21.60
C ASN A 207 4.24 1.04 -21.52
N VAL A 208 3.45 1.66 -20.65
CA VAL A 208 2.05 1.26 -20.40
C VAL A 208 1.06 1.96 -21.32
N THR A 209 1.48 3.01 -22.05
CA THR A 209 0.67 3.70 -23.05
C THR A 209 0.52 2.92 -24.36
N ALA A 210 1.56 2.17 -24.74
CA ALA A 210 1.65 1.55 -26.07
C ALA A 210 0.47 0.62 -26.40
N VAL A 211 -0.05 -0.10 -25.40
CA VAL A 211 -1.13 -1.10 -25.63
C VAL A 211 -2.50 -0.49 -25.91
N THR A 212 -2.69 0.80 -25.62
CA THR A 212 -3.93 1.53 -25.90
C THR A 212 -3.77 2.56 -27.00
N ASN A 213 -2.58 2.66 -27.62
CA ASN A 213 -2.24 3.71 -28.59
C ASN A 213 -2.51 5.13 -28.06
N GLY A 214 -2.36 5.36 -26.76
CA GLY A 214 -2.57 6.67 -26.14
C GLY A 214 -4.04 7.10 -26.01
N ALA A 215 -5.00 6.17 -26.15
CA ALA A 215 -6.42 6.46 -25.94
C ALA A 215 -6.80 6.74 -24.47
N TYR A 216 -5.92 6.36 -23.53
CA TYR A 216 -6.08 6.55 -22.09
C TYR A 216 -4.78 7.13 -21.55
N GLY A 217 -4.89 8.10 -20.64
CA GLY A 217 -3.75 8.76 -20.00
C GLY A 217 -3.95 9.03 -18.51
N GLY A 218 -2.92 9.58 -17.90
CA GLY A 218 -2.87 9.85 -16.47
C GLY A 218 -2.92 8.59 -15.61
N PRO A 219 -1.96 7.66 -15.73
CA PRO A 219 -1.81 6.62 -14.72
C PRO A 219 -1.47 7.24 -13.37
N GLN A 220 -2.25 6.90 -12.35
CA GLN A 220 -2.20 7.56 -11.06
C GLN A 220 -1.76 6.59 -9.96
N ASP A 221 -2.30 5.37 -9.97
CA ASP A 221 -2.10 4.41 -8.90
C ASP A 221 -2.03 2.96 -9.41
N PHE A 222 -1.53 2.03 -8.60
CA PHE A 222 -1.47 0.61 -8.92
C PHE A 222 -1.56 -0.28 -7.67
N ALA A 223 -2.14 -1.46 -7.88
CA ALA A 223 -2.21 -2.55 -6.90
C ALA A 223 -1.66 -3.84 -7.49
N THR A 224 -1.43 -4.84 -6.65
CA THR A 224 -0.89 -6.13 -7.07
C THR A 224 -1.77 -7.29 -6.62
N ASP A 225 -1.77 -8.36 -7.41
CA ASP A 225 -2.46 -9.61 -7.06
C ASP A 225 -1.51 -10.65 -6.45
N THR A 226 -2.04 -11.79 -6.03
CA THR A 226 -1.24 -12.85 -5.39
C THR A 226 -0.25 -13.53 -6.34
N CYS A 227 -0.38 -13.30 -7.65
CA CYS A 227 0.51 -13.83 -8.67
C CYS A 227 1.61 -12.82 -9.05
N GLY A 228 1.66 -11.66 -8.40
CA GLY A 228 2.63 -10.61 -8.67
C GLY A 228 2.34 -9.78 -9.92
N ASN A 229 1.15 -9.90 -10.52
CA ASN A 229 0.73 -8.97 -11.56
C ASN A 229 0.49 -7.58 -10.94
N ILE A 230 0.72 -6.54 -11.72
CA ILE A 230 0.48 -5.15 -11.35
C ILE A 230 -0.72 -4.65 -12.16
N TYR A 231 -1.64 -3.93 -11.53
CA TYR A 231 -2.82 -3.34 -12.13
C TYR A 231 -2.78 -1.84 -11.91
N GLU A 232 -2.43 -1.09 -12.97
CA GLU A 232 -2.30 0.35 -12.93
C GLU A 232 -3.57 1.02 -13.46
N VAL A 233 -4.14 1.92 -12.66
CA VAL A 233 -5.33 2.67 -13.02
C VAL A 233 -4.96 3.94 -13.75
N PHE A 234 -5.74 4.22 -14.80
CA PHE A 234 -5.66 5.43 -15.61
C PHE A 234 -6.89 6.29 -15.36
N THR A 235 -6.67 7.60 -15.19
CA THR A 235 -7.71 8.55 -14.83
C THR A 235 -8.46 9.09 -16.05
N TYR A 236 -7.81 9.27 -17.20
CA TYR A 236 -8.39 10.03 -18.33
C TYR A 236 -8.43 9.26 -19.66
N PRO A 237 -9.58 8.67 -20.04
CA PRO A 237 -10.67 8.25 -19.16
C PRO A 237 -10.27 6.99 -18.36
N GLY A 238 -11.21 6.40 -17.62
CA GLY A 238 -10.94 5.24 -16.76
C GLY A 238 -10.43 4.01 -17.52
N ALA A 239 -9.28 3.47 -17.14
CA ALA A 239 -8.79 2.17 -17.60
C ALA A 239 -7.94 1.47 -16.53
N ILE A 240 -7.72 0.17 -16.70
CA ILE A 240 -6.79 -0.63 -15.91
C ILE A 240 -5.85 -1.37 -16.86
N ILE A 241 -4.57 -1.07 -16.77
CA ILE A 241 -3.52 -1.74 -17.52
C ILE A 241 -2.83 -2.76 -16.60
N LYS A 242 -2.80 -4.02 -17.04
CA LYS A 242 -2.14 -5.11 -16.32
C LYS A 242 -0.73 -5.31 -16.84
N VAL A 243 0.24 -5.36 -15.94
CA VAL A 243 1.63 -5.77 -16.22
C VAL A 243 1.93 -7.08 -15.50
N THR A 244 2.25 -8.13 -16.25
CA THR A 244 2.57 -9.44 -15.67
C THR A 244 3.96 -9.48 -15.04
N PRO A 245 4.31 -10.49 -14.21
CA PRO A 245 5.68 -10.69 -13.74
C PRO A 245 6.73 -10.80 -14.86
N SER A 246 6.33 -11.29 -16.04
CA SER A 246 7.16 -11.34 -17.25
C SER A 246 7.17 -10.01 -18.04
N LEU A 247 6.67 -8.93 -17.45
CA LEU A 247 6.58 -7.58 -18.03
C LEU A 247 5.70 -7.47 -19.28
N LYS A 248 4.76 -8.41 -19.47
CA LYS A 248 3.78 -8.31 -20.56
C LYS A 248 2.71 -7.29 -20.16
N VAL A 249 2.47 -6.33 -21.03
CA VAL A 249 1.44 -5.29 -20.86
C VAL A 249 0.14 -5.73 -21.52
N ILE A 250 -0.97 -5.59 -20.81
CA ILE A 250 -2.29 -6.03 -21.24
C ILE A 250 -3.31 -4.92 -20.92
N PRO A 251 -4.08 -4.41 -21.89
CA PRO A 251 -5.23 -3.57 -21.59
C PRO A 251 -6.31 -4.46 -20.96
N TRP A 252 -6.42 -4.44 -19.64
CA TRP A 252 -7.19 -5.42 -18.90
C TRP A 252 -8.65 -5.00 -18.74
N TYR A 253 -8.88 -3.72 -18.44
CA TYR A 253 -10.18 -3.07 -18.50
C TYR A 253 -10.05 -1.71 -19.17
N LEU A 254 -10.98 -1.38 -20.06
CA LEU A 254 -11.05 -0.12 -20.77
C LEU A 254 -12.49 0.41 -20.64
N SER A 255 -12.68 1.63 -20.13
CA SER A 255 -14.00 2.25 -20.07
C SER A 255 -14.50 2.62 -21.47
N ASP A 256 -15.81 2.52 -21.70
CA ASP A 256 -16.44 2.98 -22.95
C ASP A 256 -16.54 4.52 -23.04
N GLU A 257 -16.14 5.26 -22.00
CA GLU A 257 -16.14 6.72 -22.02
C GLU A 257 -15.07 7.25 -22.98
N THR A 258 -15.48 8.01 -24.00
CA THR A 258 -14.57 8.58 -24.99
C THR A 258 -14.18 10.03 -24.70
N ASN A 259 -14.88 10.70 -23.78
CA ASN A 259 -14.52 12.05 -23.37
C ASN A 259 -13.41 12.00 -22.31
N THR A 260 -12.18 12.26 -22.74
CA THR A 260 -10.97 12.24 -21.92
C THR A 260 -10.99 13.23 -20.75
N THR A 261 -11.87 14.24 -20.75
CA THR A 261 -12.01 15.18 -19.63
C THR A 261 -12.88 14.66 -18.48
N LYS A 262 -13.51 13.48 -18.64
CA LYS A 262 -14.25 12.81 -17.57
C LYS A 262 -13.34 11.81 -16.88
N ALA A 263 -12.79 12.24 -15.75
CA ALA A 263 -11.98 11.39 -14.87
C ALA A 263 -12.71 10.10 -14.48
N GLY A 264 -12.02 8.97 -14.62
CA GLY A 264 -12.43 7.63 -14.24
C GLY A 264 -11.79 7.21 -12.92
N PHE A 265 -10.92 6.20 -12.98
CA PHE A 265 -10.30 5.61 -11.80
C PHE A 265 -9.17 6.47 -11.25
N THR A 266 -9.14 6.71 -9.95
CA THR A 266 -8.12 7.61 -9.32
C THR A 266 -7.21 6.88 -8.34
N GLY A 267 -7.72 5.85 -7.65
CA GLY A 267 -6.94 5.02 -6.73
C GLY A 267 -7.31 3.54 -6.87
N ILE A 268 -6.39 2.65 -6.48
CA ILE A 268 -6.65 1.20 -6.43
C ILE A 268 -5.97 0.52 -5.24
N ALA A 269 -6.66 -0.42 -4.61
CA ALA A 269 -6.13 -1.28 -3.54
C ALA A 269 -6.50 -2.75 -3.79
N SER A 270 -5.74 -3.66 -3.20
CA SER A 270 -5.99 -5.10 -3.31
C SER A 270 -6.07 -5.81 -1.96
N LYS A 271 -6.93 -6.83 -1.90
CA LYS A 271 -6.97 -7.86 -0.85
C LYS A 271 -6.92 -9.21 -1.54
N GLY A 272 -5.75 -9.85 -1.54
CA GLY A 272 -5.50 -11.03 -2.36
C GLY A 272 -5.75 -10.72 -3.85
N ASN A 273 -6.76 -11.36 -4.44
CA ASN A 273 -7.13 -11.19 -5.86
C ASN A 273 -8.35 -10.29 -6.08
N MET A 274 -8.92 -9.73 -5.01
CA MET A 274 -9.94 -8.68 -5.13
C MET A 274 -9.24 -7.33 -5.29
N LEU A 275 -9.63 -6.57 -6.31
CA LEU A 275 -9.19 -5.20 -6.54
C LEU A 275 -10.37 -4.27 -6.27
N LEU A 276 -10.13 -3.16 -5.58
CA LEU A 276 -11.10 -2.09 -5.35
C LEU A 276 -10.53 -0.79 -5.88
N THR A 277 -11.32 -0.05 -6.65
CA THR A 277 -10.94 1.24 -7.19
C THR A 277 -12.01 2.30 -6.95
N SER A 278 -11.57 3.52 -6.66
CA SER A 278 -12.41 4.71 -6.69
C SER A 278 -12.61 5.15 -8.14
N ASN A 279 -13.87 5.34 -8.56
CA ASN A 279 -14.21 5.88 -9.87
C ASN A 279 -14.93 7.22 -9.70
N GLN A 280 -14.35 8.32 -10.18
CA GLN A 280 -14.91 9.66 -10.05
C GLN A 280 -16.16 9.89 -10.91
N GLN A 281 -16.42 9.05 -11.91
CA GLN A 281 -17.59 9.18 -12.76
C GLN A 281 -18.89 9.10 -11.95
N GLN A 282 -19.92 9.80 -12.44
CA GLN A 282 -21.29 9.76 -11.89
C GLN A 282 -21.39 10.08 -10.39
N GLY A 283 -20.53 10.97 -9.90
CA GLY A 283 -20.56 11.42 -8.51
C GLY A 283 -19.77 10.54 -7.54
N GLY A 284 -18.95 9.60 -8.02
CA GLY A 284 -18.01 8.86 -7.19
C GLY A 284 -18.55 7.50 -6.72
N LYS A 285 -17.93 6.42 -7.18
CA LYS A 285 -18.30 5.03 -6.92
C LYS A 285 -17.10 4.17 -6.53
N ILE A 286 -17.35 3.03 -5.88
CA ILE A 286 -16.36 1.98 -5.70
C ILE A 286 -16.64 0.89 -6.73
N ILE A 287 -15.63 0.54 -7.51
CA ILE A 287 -15.71 -0.59 -8.44
C ILE A 287 -14.80 -1.70 -7.94
N ARG A 288 -15.35 -2.91 -7.87
CA ARG A 288 -14.64 -4.13 -7.54
C ARG A 288 -14.33 -4.90 -8.82
N PHE A 289 -13.15 -5.49 -8.86
CA PHE A 289 -12.74 -6.43 -9.89
C PHE A 289 -12.14 -7.70 -9.26
N ASN A 290 -12.16 -8.79 -10.02
CA ASN A 290 -11.45 -10.03 -9.67
C ASN A 290 -10.23 -10.21 -10.58
N ALA A 291 -9.03 -10.12 -10.02
CA ALA A 291 -7.75 -10.22 -10.72
C ALA A 291 -7.52 -11.57 -11.43
N HIS A 292 -8.26 -12.63 -11.02
CA HIS A 292 -8.21 -13.92 -11.72
C HIS A 292 -8.88 -13.88 -13.11
N ASN A 293 -9.78 -12.93 -13.34
CA ASN A 293 -10.46 -12.83 -14.62
C ASN A 293 -9.46 -12.44 -15.72
N LYS A 294 -9.68 -13.00 -16.92
CA LYS A 294 -8.84 -12.72 -18.09
C LYS A 294 -8.90 -11.25 -18.50
N THR A 295 -10.05 -10.63 -18.32
CA THR A 295 -10.36 -9.21 -18.50
C THR A 295 -10.91 -8.66 -17.20
N GLY A 296 -10.84 -7.35 -17.00
CA GLY A 296 -11.46 -6.73 -15.85
C GLY A 296 -12.97 -6.63 -16.08
N ASP A 297 -13.74 -7.40 -15.31
CA ASP A 297 -15.19 -7.30 -15.31
C ASP A 297 -15.61 -6.44 -14.11
N PRO A 298 -16.14 -5.22 -14.32
CA PRO A 298 -16.44 -4.32 -13.22
C PRO A 298 -17.69 -4.77 -12.46
N PHE A 299 -17.61 -4.70 -11.14
CA PHE A 299 -18.76 -4.80 -10.25
C PHE A 299 -18.87 -3.50 -9.45
N GLU A 300 -19.91 -2.70 -9.68
CA GLU A 300 -20.18 -1.52 -8.84
C GLU A 300 -20.60 -2.01 -7.45
N VAL A 301 -19.85 -1.63 -6.41
CA VAL A 301 -20.17 -1.95 -5.03
C VAL A 301 -21.29 -1.00 -4.57
N PRO A 302 -22.51 -1.51 -4.28
CA PRO A 302 -23.59 -0.67 -3.79
C PRO A 302 -23.24 -0.07 -2.42
N LEU A 303 -23.39 1.23 -2.30
CA LEU A 303 -23.28 1.95 -1.04
C LEU A 303 -24.67 2.11 -0.42
N ALA A 304 -24.79 1.81 0.87
CA ALA A 304 -26.03 1.96 1.64
C ALA A 304 -26.65 3.35 1.43
N ASN A 305 -27.99 3.42 1.42
CA ASN A 305 -28.76 4.64 1.16
C ASN A 305 -28.44 5.34 -0.18
N ASN A 306 -27.96 4.60 -1.18
CA ASN A 306 -27.48 5.13 -2.46
C ASN A 306 -26.36 6.16 -2.28
N GLY A 307 -25.47 5.92 -1.32
CA GLY A 307 -24.33 6.77 -1.04
C GLY A 307 -23.42 6.99 -2.25
N MET A 308 -22.72 8.12 -2.27
CA MET A 308 -21.75 8.50 -3.30
C MET A 308 -20.53 9.14 -2.66
N LEU A 309 -19.35 8.89 -3.24
CA LEU A 309 -18.08 9.41 -2.71
C LEU A 309 -17.92 10.93 -2.98
N GLY A 310 -18.57 11.43 -4.03
CA GLY A 310 -18.38 12.78 -4.56
C GLY A 310 -17.27 12.84 -5.62
N GLY A 311 -16.76 14.04 -5.84
CA GLY A 311 -15.65 14.30 -6.78
C GLY A 311 -14.37 14.71 -6.07
N PHE A 312 -13.34 15.04 -6.87
CA PHE A 312 -11.97 15.24 -6.42
C PHE A 312 -11.47 14.01 -5.66
N LEU A 313 -11.72 12.83 -6.22
CA LEU A 313 -11.21 11.58 -5.66
C LEU A 313 -9.74 11.42 -6.06
N ASP A 314 -9.01 10.74 -5.20
CA ASP A 314 -7.59 10.54 -5.34
C ASP A 314 -7.24 9.09 -4.94
N GLY A 315 -6.21 8.88 -4.15
CA GLY A 315 -5.77 7.58 -3.65
C GLY A 315 -6.80 6.84 -2.78
N ILE A 316 -6.53 5.55 -2.60
CA ILE A 316 -7.34 4.63 -1.79
C ILE A 316 -6.44 3.70 -0.98
N LEU A 317 -6.90 3.25 0.18
CA LEU A 317 -6.18 2.33 1.06
C LEU A 317 -7.12 1.30 1.67
N LEU A 318 -6.67 0.05 1.75
CA LEU A 318 -7.23 -0.98 2.62
C LEU A 318 -6.29 -1.13 3.83
N PRO A 319 -6.57 -0.51 4.99
CA PRO A 319 -5.63 -0.55 6.09
C PRO A 319 -5.49 -1.97 6.66
N ALA A 320 -4.26 -2.40 6.88
CA ALA A 320 -3.96 -3.76 7.34
C ALA A 320 -4.69 -4.10 8.66
N LYS A 321 -4.80 -3.12 9.57
CA LYS A 321 -5.43 -3.29 10.89
C LYS A 321 -6.91 -3.68 10.84
N TYR A 322 -7.60 -3.47 9.73
CA TYR A 322 -9.02 -3.81 9.58
C TYR A 322 -9.25 -5.05 8.71
N ASN A 323 -8.20 -5.82 8.37
CA ASN A 323 -8.30 -7.08 7.64
C ASN A 323 -9.17 -6.99 6.35
N GLY A 324 -9.11 -5.83 5.70
CA GLY A 324 -9.82 -5.53 4.46
C GLY A 324 -11.34 -5.39 4.57
N THR A 325 -11.90 -5.16 5.77
CA THR A 325 -13.30 -4.75 5.93
C THR A 325 -13.49 -3.24 5.84
N VAL A 326 -12.42 -2.45 6.02
CA VAL A 326 -12.45 -0.98 5.92
C VAL A 326 -11.64 -0.52 4.73
N LEU A 327 -12.20 0.40 3.96
CA LEU A 327 -11.57 1.08 2.82
C LEU A 327 -11.59 2.59 3.07
N LEU A 328 -10.44 3.21 2.86
CA LEU A 328 -10.26 4.65 2.96
C LEU A 328 -10.15 5.21 1.55
N VAL A 329 -11.08 6.07 1.17
CA VAL A 329 -11.05 6.77 -0.12
C VAL A 329 -10.73 8.24 0.12
N THR A 330 -9.62 8.70 -0.44
CA THR A 330 -9.22 10.10 -0.33
C THR A 330 -10.00 10.96 -1.31
N SER A 331 -10.53 12.07 -0.83
CA SER A 331 -10.94 13.21 -1.64
C SER A 331 -10.01 14.38 -1.35
N SER A 332 -9.41 14.96 -2.38
CA SER A 332 -8.36 15.96 -2.22
C SER A 332 -8.82 17.22 -1.49
N ARG A 333 -10.12 17.52 -1.51
CA ARG A 333 -10.71 18.68 -0.81
C ARG A 333 -11.41 18.31 0.49
N LYS A 334 -12.15 17.21 0.52
CA LYS A 334 -12.97 16.85 1.69
C LYS A 334 -12.16 16.13 2.76
N GLY A 335 -11.12 15.40 2.38
CA GLY A 335 -10.38 14.48 3.25
C GLY A 335 -10.73 13.02 2.97
N THR A 336 -10.59 12.16 3.97
CA THR A 336 -10.64 10.71 3.82
C THR A 336 -12.03 10.18 4.19
N THR A 337 -12.73 9.58 3.23
CA THR A 337 -13.99 8.88 3.47
C THR A 337 -13.70 7.48 4.02
N VAL A 338 -14.31 7.14 5.16
CA VAL A 338 -14.20 5.83 5.79
C VAL A 338 -15.40 4.98 5.40
N ILE A 339 -15.12 3.82 4.81
CA ILE A 339 -16.13 2.95 4.21
C ILE A 339 -15.95 1.55 4.77
N GLU A 340 -17.04 0.89 5.14
CA GLU A 340 -17.02 -0.45 5.70
C GLU A 340 -17.82 -1.44 4.86
N SER A 341 -17.24 -2.63 4.66
CA SER A 341 -17.89 -3.84 4.21
C SER A 341 -17.86 -4.84 5.36
N LYS A 342 -19.04 -5.24 5.85
CA LYS A 342 -19.19 -6.06 7.07
C LYS A 342 -18.47 -7.40 7.01
N ASP A 343 -18.40 -8.00 5.83
CA ASP A 343 -17.75 -9.30 5.57
C ASP A 343 -16.38 -9.15 4.88
N GLY A 344 -16.04 -7.94 4.42
CA GLY A 344 -14.84 -7.70 3.63
C GLY A 344 -14.85 -8.37 2.26
N GLU A 345 -16.02 -8.80 1.78
CA GLU A 345 -16.24 -9.36 0.43
C GLU A 345 -16.64 -8.27 -0.58
N TRP A 346 -17.01 -7.08 -0.09
CA TRP A 346 -17.33 -5.90 -0.90
C TRP A 346 -18.42 -6.15 -1.94
N ASN A 347 -19.40 -6.98 -1.58
CA ASN A 347 -20.65 -7.10 -2.34
C ASN A 347 -21.61 -5.92 -2.06
N SER A 348 -21.41 -5.24 -0.93
CA SER A 348 -22.03 -3.99 -0.53
C SER A 348 -21.17 -3.32 0.54
N ALA A 349 -21.34 -2.01 0.73
CA ALA A 349 -20.63 -1.28 1.77
C ALA A 349 -21.45 -0.08 2.28
N GLU A 350 -20.99 0.55 3.37
CA GLU A 350 -21.58 1.76 3.93
C GLU A 350 -20.52 2.82 4.23
N ILE A 351 -20.88 4.10 4.06
CA ILE A 351 -20.01 5.21 4.43
C ILE A 351 -20.22 5.49 5.92
N LEU A 352 -19.17 5.33 6.72
CA LEU A 352 -19.21 5.58 8.16
C LEU A 352 -18.99 7.05 8.51
N GLY A 353 -18.27 7.77 7.66
CA GLY A 353 -18.00 9.20 7.83
C GLY A 353 -16.80 9.68 7.04
N ILE A 354 -16.36 10.91 7.33
CA ILE A 354 -15.21 11.54 6.68
C ILE A 354 -14.28 12.10 7.76
N VAL A 355 -12.99 11.81 7.67
CA VAL A 355 -11.94 12.53 8.38
C VAL A 355 -11.54 13.74 7.51
N PRO A 356 -11.74 14.99 7.97
CA PRO A 356 -11.63 16.16 7.11
C PRO A 356 -10.19 16.48 6.72
N ASN A 357 -9.98 17.04 5.52
CA ASN A 357 -8.71 17.65 5.13
C ASN A 357 -8.55 19.03 5.82
N PRO A 358 -7.60 19.20 6.75
CA PRO A 358 -7.44 20.46 7.48
C PRO A 358 -6.73 21.55 6.66
N HIS A 359 -6.03 21.21 5.57
CA HIS A 359 -5.19 22.13 4.79
C HIS A 359 -5.89 22.74 3.57
N TRP A 360 -7.11 22.30 3.24
CA TRP A 360 -7.81 22.74 2.03
C TRP A 360 -8.20 24.23 2.05
N GLU A 361 -8.96 24.66 3.06
CA GLU A 361 -9.62 25.99 3.05
C GLU A 361 -8.62 27.15 3.13
N ASN A 362 -7.56 27.01 3.94
CA ASN A 362 -6.65 28.12 4.25
C ASN A 362 -5.36 28.11 3.39
N GLU A 363 -4.86 26.93 3.04
CA GLU A 363 -3.53 26.78 2.45
C GLU A 363 -3.57 26.09 1.09
N ARG A 364 -4.75 25.67 0.63
CA ARG A 364 -4.92 24.90 -0.62
C ARG A 364 -4.05 23.63 -0.65
N GLY A 365 -3.84 23.00 0.51
CA GLY A 365 -3.25 21.66 0.60
C GLY A 365 -4.28 20.62 0.18
N PHE A 366 -3.93 19.80 -0.80
CA PHE A 366 -4.74 18.74 -1.37
C PHE A 366 -4.37 17.42 -0.70
N SER A 367 -5.34 16.68 -0.19
CA SER A 367 -5.05 15.33 0.28
C SER A 367 -4.93 14.37 -0.89
N THR A 368 -3.82 13.65 -0.99
CA THR A 368 -3.57 12.78 -2.16
C THR A 368 -3.79 11.31 -1.82
N GLN A 369 -3.33 10.88 -0.65
CA GLN A 369 -3.42 9.48 -0.24
C GLN A 369 -3.47 9.31 1.29
N THR A 370 -3.94 8.14 1.73
CA THR A 370 -3.62 7.57 3.05
C THR A 370 -2.69 6.35 2.93
N PHE A 371 -1.83 6.13 3.92
CA PHE A 371 -0.97 4.94 4.00
C PHE A 371 -0.84 4.45 5.45
N ASP A 372 -0.50 3.17 5.57
CA ASP A 372 -0.23 2.53 6.86
C ASP A 372 1.25 2.62 7.24
N ARG A 373 1.49 2.82 8.52
CA ARG A 373 2.77 2.57 9.17
C ARG A 373 2.50 1.82 10.47
N ALA A 374 2.81 0.53 10.47
CA ALA A 374 2.49 -0.38 11.57
C ALA A 374 0.99 -0.33 11.91
N ASP A 375 0.64 0.17 13.09
CA ASP A 375 -0.72 0.25 13.61
C ASP A 375 -1.41 1.60 13.36
N ARG A 376 -0.71 2.54 12.70
CA ARG A 376 -1.18 3.91 12.45
C ARG A 376 -1.43 4.17 10.97
N ILE A 377 -2.38 5.06 10.71
CA ILE A 377 -2.82 5.50 9.39
C ILE A 377 -2.54 6.99 9.28
N TYR A 378 -1.83 7.36 8.22
CA TYR A 378 -1.47 8.75 7.95
C TYR A 378 -2.12 9.25 6.67
N GLN A 379 -2.64 10.46 6.72
CA GLN A 379 -3.08 11.24 5.58
C GLN A 379 -1.94 12.15 5.12
N MET A 380 -1.66 12.16 3.82
CA MET A 380 -0.64 13.02 3.22
C MET A 380 -1.27 14.14 2.39
N PHE A 381 -0.49 15.19 2.17
CA PHE A 381 -0.94 16.39 1.48
C PHE A 381 0.08 16.92 0.48
N GLU A 382 -0.44 17.52 -0.58
CA GLU A 382 0.28 18.09 -1.70
C GLU A 382 -0.18 19.52 -1.99
N TRP A 383 0.71 20.37 -2.50
CA TRP A 383 0.42 21.76 -2.88
C TRP A 383 0.62 21.99 -4.37
N PHE A 384 -0.22 21.38 -5.20
CA PHE A 384 -0.18 21.54 -6.67
C PHE A 384 -0.23 23.00 -7.17
N GLY A 385 -0.76 23.91 -6.34
CA GLY A 385 -0.89 25.33 -6.66
C GLY A 385 0.32 26.19 -6.33
N ASP A 386 1.34 25.64 -5.66
CA ASP A 386 2.55 26.42 -5.34
C ASP A 386 3.30 26.78 -6.63
N SER A 387 3.80 28.02 -6.69
CA SER A 387 4.53 28.53 -7.86
C SER A 387 5.80 27.73 -8.09
N ARG A 388 5.86 27.01 -9.22
CA ARG A 388 7.04 26.26 -9.66
C ARG A 388 8.16 27.22 -10.06
N ALA A 389 9.37 26.96 -9.57
CA ALA A 389 10.54 27.72 -9.96
C ALA A 389 10.96 27.37 -11.40
N PRO A 390 11.67 28.26 -12.12
CA PRO A 390 12.35 27.85 -13.33
C PRO A 390 13.34 26.71 -13.03
N ALA A 391 13.35 25.68 -13.87
CA ALA A 391 14.14 24.45 -13.70
C ALA A 391 15.61 24.70 -13.32
N TYR A 392 16.21 25.79 -13.82
CA TYR A 392 17.61 26.14 -13.60
C TYR A 392 17.92 26.80 -12.25
N LEU A 393 16.91 27.14 -11.44
CA LEU A 393 17.11 27.79 -10.13
C LEU A 393 16.93 26.84 -8.96
N ASN A 394 15.80 26.13 -8.89
CA ASN A 394 15.41 25.34 -7.71
C ASN A 394 14.73 24.00 -8.08
N GLY A 395 15.10 23.39 -9.21
CA GLY A 395 14.37 22.24 -9.76
C GLY A 395 13.02 22.62 -10.36
N LEU A 396 12.19 21.62 -10.64
CA LEU A 396 10.89 21.75 -11.30
C LEU A 396 9.75 22.06 -10.32
N SER A 397 10.00 21.85 -9.03
CA SER A 397 9.02 22.03 -7.95
C SER A 397 8.87 23.49 -7.48
N GLY A 398 7.86 23.75 -6.64
CA GLY A 398 7.75 25.02 -5.93
C GLY A 398 8.71 25.14 -4.74
N ASN A 399 8.64 26.25 -4.00
CA ASN A 399 9.61 26.59 -2.96
C ASN A 399 9.29 26.06 -1.54
N ARG A 400 8.21 25.29 -1.37
CA ARG A 400 7.89 24.62 -0.10
C ARG A 400 8.99 23.65 0.34
N THR A 401 9.25 23.64 1.63
CA THR A 401 10.28 22.80 2.26
C THR A 401 9.75 21.93 3.39
N VAL A 402 8.49 22.09 3.78
CA VAL A 402 7.86 21.37 4.89
C VAL A 402 6.54 20.79 4.41
N PHE A 403 6.37 19.48 4.58
CA PHE A 403 5.21 18.73 4.14
C PHE A 403 4.63 17.94 5.32
N PRO A 404 3.43 18.30 5.80
CA PRO A 404 2.80 17.64 6.94
C PRO A 404 2.20 16.28 6.56
N PHE A 405 2.20 15.38 7.52
CA PHE A 405 1.55 14.09 7.51
C PHE A 405 0.68 14.01 8.77
N GLN A 406 -0.63 13.86 8.57
CA GLN A 406 -1.59 13.85 9.67
C GLN A 406 -1.89 12.42 10.09
N ASP A 407 -1.77 12.12 11.37
CA ASP A 407 -2.22 10.86 11.93
C ASP A 407 -3.75 10.88 12.08
N ILE A 408 -4.43 10.05 11.30
CA ILE A 408 -5.89 9.96 11.30
C ILE A 408 -6.41 8.71 12.00
N THR A 409 -5.53 7.92 12.62
CA THR A 409 -5.86 6.58 13.13
C THR A 409 -7.04 6.59 14.07
N ASP A 410 -6.99 7.45 15.10
CA ASP A 410 -8.01 7.48 16.15
C ASP A 410 -9.36 8.01 15.61
N ALA A 411 -9.30 8.90 14.61
CA ALA A 411 -10.49 9.41 13.93
C ALA A 411 -11.17 8.32 13.09
N VAL A 412 -10.38 7.49 12.39
CA VAL A 412 -10.90 6.32 11.66
C VAL A 412 -11.46 5.28 12.63
N ASP A 413 -10.72 4.93 13.69
CA ASP A 413 -11.15 3.95 14.71
C ASP A 413 -12.50 4.34 15.35
N LYS A 414 -12.68 5.63 15.62
CA LYS A 414 -13.94 6.17 16.14
C LYS A 414 -15.12 5.99 15.17
N LEU A 415 -14.90 6.14 13.87
CA LEU A 415 -15.94 5.96 12.87
C LEU A 415 -16.31 4.47 12.72
N VAL A 416 -15.31 3.59 12.69
CA VAL A 416 -15.48 2.12 12.62
C VAL A 416 -16.23 1.59 13.84
N SER A 417 -15.80 1.97 15.05
CA SER A 417 -16.46 1.54 16.30
C SER A 417 -17.91 2.04 16.41
N LYS A 418 -18.21 3.25 15.91
CA LYS A 418 -19.58 3.76 15.86
C LYS A 418 -20.47 2.91 14.93
N GLY A 419 -19.98 2.57 13.73
CA GLY A 419 -20.72 1.71 12.79
C GLY A 419 -21.10 0.35 13.41
N ALA A 420 -20.16 -0.28 14.10
CA ALA A 420 -20.40 -1.53 14.82
C ALA A 420 -21.51 -1.40 15.89
N SER A 421 -21.52 -0.28 16.63
CA SER A 421 -22.51 -0.04 17.70
C SER A 421 -23.93 0.20 17.18
N GLU A 422 -24.09 0.89 16.04
CA GLU A 422 -25.40 1.14 15.43
C GLU A 422 -25.97 -0.13 14.80
N ALA A 423 -25.13 -1.01 14.25
CA ALA A 423 -25.55 -2.32 13.74
C ALA A 423 -26.07 -3.26 14.85
N LEU A 424 -25.49 -3.21 16.05
CA LEU A 424 -25.93 -4.01 17.20
C LEU A 424 -27.27 -3.55 17.80
N GLN A 425 -27.66 -2.28 17.61
CA GLN A 425 -28.93 -1.73 18.09
C GLN A 425 -30.10 -1.97 17.10
N ALA A 426 -29.79 -2.32 15.85
CA ALA A 426 -30.77 -2.58 14.80
C ALA A 426 -31.20 -4.07 14.70
N CYS A 427 -30.54 -4.95 15.44
CA CYS A 427 -30.89 -6.36 15.64
C CYS A 427 -31.64 -6.55 16.96
#